data_AF-A0A516GBF2-F1
#
_entry.id   AF-A0A516GBF2-F1
#
_cell.length_a   1.000
_cell.length_b   1.000
_cell.length_c   1.000
_cell.angle_alpha   90.00
_cell.angle_beta   90.00
_cell.angle_gamma   90.00
#
_symmetry.space_group_name_H-M   'P 1'
#
loop_
_entity.id
_entity.type
_entity.pdbx_description
1 polymer ?
#
loop_
_entity_poly.entity_id
_entity_poly.type
_entity_poly.pdbx_seq_one_letter_code
_entity_poly.pdbx_strand_id
1 'polypeptide(L)' 'MPPSQADELAQALRAKNRPVALVLFEGEGHGFRALDNQVRALEAELSLYAQVLSLELDEGIEPVVVDNLT' A
#
# COMPACT_ATOMS: atom_id res chain seq x y z
N MET A 1 16.02 2.75 -5.10
CA MET A 1 15.70 1.31 -4.94
C MET A 1 15.03 0.84 -6.22
N PRO A 2 15.44 -0.28 -6.83
CA PRO A 2 14.77 -0.80 -8.02
C PRO A 2 13.32 -1.20 -7.73
N PRO A 3 12.32 -0.82 -8.56
CA PRO A 3 10.92 -1.19 -8.36
C PRO A 3 10.69 -2.70 -8.23
N SER A 4 11.47 -3.51 -8.97
CA SER A 4 11.35 -4.97 -8.99
C SER A 4 11.48 -5.63 -7.61
N GLN A 5 12.20 -5.02 -6.67
CA GLN A 5 12.35 -5.57 -5.32
C GLN A 5 11.02 -5.57 -4.54
N ALA A 6 10.20 -4.52 -4.72
CA ALA A 6 8.89 -4.44 -4.08
C ALA A 6 7.91 -5.44 -4.69
N ASP A 7 7.93 -5.59 -6.02
CA ASP A 7 7.13 -6.58 -6.74
C ASP A 7 7.46 -8.01 -6.31
N GLU A 8 8.75 -8.37 -6.28
CA GLU A 8 9.23 -9.69 -5.86
C GLU A 8 8.80 -10.02 -4.42
N LEU A 9 8.92 -9.06 -3.50
CA LEU A 9 8.48 -9.21 -2.12
C LEU A 9 6.96 -9.41 -2.03
N ALA A 10 6.18 -8.57 -2.72
CA ALA A 10 4.73 -8.67 -2.72
C ALA A 10 4.26 -10.02 -3.29
N GLN A 11 4.87 -10.49 -4.38
CA GLN A 11 4.58 -11.82 -4.94
C GLN A 11 4.91 -12.94 -3.94
N ALA A 12 6.05 -12.87 -3.27
CA ALA A 12 6.43 -13.87 -2.27
C ALA A 12 5.47 -13.90 -1.07
N LEU A 13 4.95 -12.74 -0.64
CA LEU A 13 3.95 -12.64 0.41
C LEU A 13 2.59 -13.19 -0.03
N ARG A 14 2.14 -12.85 -1.25
CA ARG A 14 0.91 -13.39 -1.85
C ARG A 14 0.94 -14.91 -1.93
N ALA A 15 2.05 -15.48 -2.43
CA ALA A 15 2.22 -16.93 -2.55
C ALA A 15 2.17 -17.67 -1.20
N LYS A 16 2.53 -16.98 -0.10
CA LYS A 16 2.44 -17.51 1.27
C LYS A 16 1.11 -17.21 1.95
N ASN A 17 0.11 -16.71 1.21
CA ASN A 17 -1.20 -16.30 1.71
C ASN A 17 -1.09 -15.32 2.90
N ARG A 18 -0.16 -14.37 2.81
CA ARG A 18 0.02 -13.31 3.82
C ARG A 18 -0.66 -12.03 3.35
N PRO A 19 -1.32 -11.27 4.24
CA PRO A 19 -1.86 -9.96 3.93
C PRO A 19 -0.78 -9.04 3.34
N VAL A 20 -1.05 -8.45 2.18
CA VAL A 20 -0.10 -7.52 1.53
C VAL A 20 -0.83 -6.56 0.61
N ALA A 21 -0.38 -5.30 0.59
CA ALA A 21 -0.77 -4.30 -0.39
C ALA A 21 0.48 -3.79 -1.11
N LEU A 22 0.39 -3.58 -2.43
CA LEU A 22 1.44 -2.97 -3.24
C LEU A 22 0.82 -1.82 -4.04
N VAL A 23 1.33 -0.60 -3.83
CA VAL A 23 0.93 0.60 -4.56
C VAL A 23 2.16 1.14 -5.27
N LEU A 24 2.09 1.24 -6.60
CA LEU A 24 3.15 1.77 -7.44
C LEU A 24 2.76 3.15 -7.95
N PHE A 25 3.69 4.10 -7.90
CA PHE A 25 3.50 5.46 -8.36
C PHE A 25 4.35 5.69 -9.60
N GLU A 26 3.70 5.91 -10.75
CA GLU A 26 4.40 6.16 -12.01
C GLU A 26 5.12 7.52 -11.97
N GLY A 27 6.32 7.59 -12.57
CA GLY A 27 7.12 8.82 -12.64
C GLY A 27 7.82 9.21 -11.34
N GLU A 28 7.63 8.44 -10.26
CA GLU A 28 8.30 8.68 -8.98
C GLU A 28 9.59 7.86 -8.81
N GLY A 29 10.52 8.41 -8.04
CA GLY A 29 11.81 7.80 -7.71
C GLY A 29 11.94 7.46 -6.22
N HIS A 30 13.16 7.58 -5.69
CA HIS A 30 13.37 7.44 -4.25
C HIS A 30 12.89 8.70 -3.51
N GLY A 31 11.77 8.57 -2.79
CA GLY A 31 11.07 9.67 -2.14
C GLY A 31 10.10 10.35 -3.10
N PHE A 32 8.80 10.25 -2.80
CA PHE A 32 7.74 10.82 -3.64
C PHE A 32 7.81 12.35 -3.66
N ARG A 33 7.62 12.95 -4.84
CA ARG A 33 7.71 14.41 -5.04
C ARG A 33 6.37 15.05 -5.35
N ALA A 34 5.51 14.38 -6.12
CA ALA A 34 4.16 14.87 -6.34
C ALA A 34 3.38 14.83 -5.02
N LEU A 35 2.64 15.90 -4.74
CA LEU A 35 1.82 15.98 -3.52
C LEU A 35 0.75 14.88 -3.52
N ASP A 36 0.11 14.64 -4.66
CA ASP A 36 -0.94 13.62 -4.79
C ASP A 36 -0.41 12.21 -4.46
N ASN A 37 0.82 11.90 -4.87
CA ASN A 37 1.46 10.62 -4.56
C ASN A 37 1.83 10.51 -3.07
N GLN A 38 2.27 11.61 -2.45
CA GLN A 38 2.54 11.64 -1.01
C GLN A 38 1.27 11.44 -0.18
N VAL A 39 0.20 12.16 -0.53
CA VAL A 39 -1.12 12.03 0.12
C VAL A 39 -1.62 10.60 -0.03
N ARG A 40 -1.63 10.07 -1.27
CA ARG A 40 -2.10 8.71 -1.54
C ARG A 40 -1.30 7.65 -0.80
N ALA A 41 0.02 7.83 -0.66
CA ALA A 41 0.86 6.91 0.10
C ALA A 41 0.50 6.88 1.59
N LEU A 42 0.30 8.04 2.21
CA LEU A 42 -0.10 8.16 3.62
C LEU A 42 -1.52 7.60 3.85
N GLU A 43 -2.45 7.88 2.94
CA GLU A 43 -3.81 7.35 2.98
C GLU A 43 -3.83 5.82 2.81
N ALA A 44 -3.04 5.27 1.90
CA ALA A 44 -2.90 3.83 1.73
C ALA A 44 -2.34 3.16 2.98
N GLU A 45 -1.34 3.78 3.61
CA GLU A 45 -0.75 3.32 4.85
C GLU A 45 -1.76 3.34 6.00
N LEU A 46 -2.47 4.46 6.19
CA LEU A 46 -3.52 4.57 7.22
C LEU A 46 -4.65 3.55 6.99
N SER A 47 -5.09 3.38 5.75
CA SER A 47 -6.08 2.37 5.40
C SER A 47 -5.60 0.96 5.75
N LEU A 48 -4.33 0.61 5.47
CA LEU A 48 -3.77 -0.70 5.83
C LEU A 48 -3.81 -0.90 7.34
N TYR A 49 -3.41 0.10 8.13
CA TYR A 49 -3.48 0.03 9.58
C TYR A 49 -4.91 -0.11 10.09
N ALA A 50 -5.85 0.66 9.55
CA ALA A 50 -7.25 0.56 9.94
C ALA A 50 -7.82 -0.83 9.68
N GLN A 51 -7.55 -1.40 8.51
CA GLN A 51 -8.01 -2.74 8.14
C GLN A 51 -7.37 -3.84 9.01
N VAL A 52 -6.06 -3.78 9.26
CA VAL A 52 -5.34 -4.82 10.04
C VAL A 52 -5.62 -4.72 11.53
N LEU A 53 -5.74 -3.50 12.07
CA LEU A 53 -5.95 -3.25 13.49
C LEU A 53 -7.42 -3.10 13.88
N SER A 54 -8.34 -3.25 12.91
CA SER A 54 -9.79 -3.08 13.09
C SER A 54 -10.17 -1.71 13.67
N LEU A 55 -9.58 -0.65 13.11
CA LEU A 55 -9.92 0.74 13.43
C LEU A 55 -10.92 1.29 12.40
N GLU A 56 -11.67 2.31 12.79
CA GLU A 56 -12.52 3.05 11.86
C GLU A 56 -11.66 3.88 10.89
N LEU A 57 -12.02 3.85 9.61
CA LEU A 57 -11.42 4.68 8.58
C LEU A 57 -12.38 5.82 8.24
N ASP A 58 -11.84 7.04 8.10
CA ASP A 58 -12.62 8.22 7.71
C ASP A 58 -13.22 8.05 6.30
N GLU A 59 -14.43 8.60 6.07
CA GLU A 59 -15.17 8.50 4.81
C GLU A 59 -14.42 9.14 3.62
N GLY A 60 -13.49 10.05 3.90
CA GLY A 60 -12.69 10.71 2.86
C GLY A 60 -11.50 9.91 2.33
N ILE A 61 -11.18 8.74 2.91
CA ILE A 61 -9.97 7.98 2.57
C ILE A 61 -10.34 6.77 1.71
N GLU A 62 -9.78 6.74 0.50
CA GLU A 62 -9.91 5.59 -0.40
C GLU A 62 -9.16 4.37 0.17
N PRO A 63 -9.85 3.26 0.50
CA PRO A 63 -9.20 2.09 1.07
C PRO A 63 -8.17 1.49 0.11
N VAL A 64 -7.02 1.08 0.64
CA VAL A 64 -6.07 0.28 -0.12
C VAL A 64 -6.57 -1.16 -0.20
N VAL A 65 -6.43 -1.76 -1.39
CA VAL A 65 -6.70 -3.19 -1.59
C VAL A 65 -5.60 -3.99 -0.90
N VAL A 66 -5.99 -4.83 0.05
CA VAL A 66 -5.08 -5.75 0.74
C VAL A 66 -5.38 -7.17 0.27
N ASP A 67 -4.45 -7.75 -0.48
CA ASP A 67 -4.52 -9.15 -0.90
C ASP A 67 -4.42 -10.06 0.33
N ASN A 68 -5.19 -11.15 0.37
CA ASN A 68 -5.20 -12.14 1.45
C ASN A 68 -5.54 -11.60 2.85
N LEU A 69 -6.31 -10.50 2.94
CA LEU A 69 -6.83 -9.99 4.21
C LEU A 69 -8.04 -10.84 4.65
N THR A 70 -7.78 -11.99 5.28
CA THR A 70 -8.79 -12.89 5.85
C THR A 70 -8.25 -13.63 7.06
#